data_AF-A0A6P0HYZ6-F1
#
_entry.id   AF-A0A6P0HYZ6-F1
#
_cell.length_a   1.000
_cell.length_b   1.000
_cell.length_c   1.000
_cell.angle_alpha   90.00
_cell.angle_beta   90.00
_cell.angle_gamma   90.00
#
_symmetry.space_group_name_H-M   'P 1'
#
loop_
_entity.id
_entity.type
_entity.pdbx_description
1 polymer ?
#
loop_
_entity_poly.entity_id
_entity_poly.type
_entity_poly.pdbx_seq_one_letter_code
_entity_poly.pdbx_strand_id
1 'polypeptide(L)'
;MKPKINNITAWRQAELLMQPAFIRLLDHIRKKLDNSVWQGDYQEVETPIPGYRLDLEYKNQKVSIDIWELCYQVCFSNYHSTHTAEQTVEVEVDTSLLNDEGNVNWEHLDEKALKVVENMMADLPTV
;
A
#
# COMPACT_ATOMS: atom_id res chain seq x y z
N MET A 1 -11.22 1.74 0.13
CA MET A 1 -12.04 2.19 1.28
C MET A 1 -11.40 3.44 1.87
N LYS A 2 -12.11 4.24 2.67
CA LYS A 2 -11.46 5.36 3.36
C LYS A 2 -11.09 4.93 4.78
N PRO A 3 -9.79 4.84 5.13
CA PRO A 3 -9.39 4.60 6.51
C PRO A 3 -9.85 5.79 7.36
N LYS A 4 -10.60 5.51 8.41
CA LYS A 4 -10.98 6.51 9.42
C LYS A 4 -10.14 6.31 10.65
N ILE A 5 -9.34 7.32 10.93
CA ILE A 5 -8.48 7.36 12.10
C ILE A 5 -9.21 8.12 13.20
N ASN A 6 -9.47 7.47 14.33
CA ASN A 6 -10.30 8.02 15.40
C ASN A 6 -9.55 8.83 16.47
N ASN A 7 -8.22 8.91 16.38
CA ASN A 7 -7.38 9.59 17.37
C ASN A 7 -6.33 10.48 16.68
N ILE A 8 -6.12 11.69 17.21
CA ILE A 8 -5.13 12.66 16.72
C ILE A 8 -3.72 12.07 16.74
N THR A 9 -3.37 11.27 17.75
CA THR A 9 -2.06 10.61 17.82
C THR A 9 -1.88 9.64 16.66
N ALA A 10 -2.88 8.80 16.41
CA ALA A 10 -2.86 7.86 15.29
C ALA A 10 -2.85 8.60 13.94
N TRP A 11 -3.51 9.76 13.83
CA TRP A 11 -3.49 10.55 12.60
C TRP A 11 -2.08 11.08 12.29
N ARG A 12 -1.37 11.60 13.30
CA ARG A 12 0.03 12.04 13.16
C ARG A 12 0.96 10.89 12.82
N GLN A 13 0.78 9.74 13.47
CA GLN A 13 1.58 8.55 13.19
C GLN A 13 1.36 8.05 11.75
N ALA A 14 0.12 8.03 11.29
CA ALA A 14 -0.18 7.69 9.90
C ALA A 14 0.49 8.68 8.94
N GLU A 15 0.38 9.99 9.17
CA GLU A 15 1.02 11.01 8.34
C GLU A 15 2.55 10.79 8.22
N LEU A 16 3.21 10.46 9.34
CA LEU A 16 4.64 10.13 9.36
C LEU A 16 4.99 8.87 8.56
N LEU A 17 4.09 7.87 8.53
CA LEU A 17 4.32 6.58 7.87
C LEU A 17 3.95 6.60 6.40
N MET A 18 2.96 7.38 5.97
CA MET A 18 2.39 7.31 4.62
C MET A 18 3.42 7.57 3.52
N GLN A 19 4.23 8.63 3.64
CA GLN A 19 5.24 8.96 2.62
C GLN A 19 6.38 7.91 2.57
N PRO A 20 6.99 7.51 3.71
CA PRO A 20 7.93 6.39 3.75
C PRO A 20 7.37 5.08 3.18
N ALA A 21 6.14 4.71 3.55
CA ALA A 21 5.49 3.51 3.08
C ALA A 21 5.33 3.54 1.56
N PHE A 22 4.85 4.65 1.00
CA PHE A 22 4.70 4.84 -0.44
C PHE A 22 6.03 4.64 -1.18
N ILE A 23 7.11 5.27 -0.71
CA ILE A 23 8.44 5.14 -1.34
C ILE A 23 8.93 3.69 -1.31
N ARG A 24 8.82 3.01 -0.16
CA ARG A 24 9.26 1.60 -0.02
C ARG A 24 8.43 0.66 -0.88
N LEU A 25 7.13 0.89 -0.93
CA LEU A 25 6.21 0.08 -1.71
C LEU A 25 6.54 0.17 -3.21
N LEU A 26 6.74 1.39 -3.74
CA LEU A 26 7.14 1.59 -5.13
C LEU A 26 8.48 0.93 -5.46
N ASP A 27 9.47 1.05 -4.57
CA ASP A 27 10.78 0.42 -4.75
C ASP A 27 10.68 -1.12 -4.83
N HIS A 28 9.94 -1.74 -3.92
CA HIS A 28 9.72 -3.19 -3.94
C HIS A 28 8.90 -3.65 -5.13
N ILE A 29 7.85 -2.92 -5.51
CA ILE A 29 7.06 -3.23 -6.72
C ILE A 29 7.99 -3.24 -7.94
N ARG A 30 8.78 -2.18 -8.14
CA ARG A 30 9.70 -2.09 -9.27
C ARG A 30 10.66 -3.28 -9.31
N LYS A 31 11.31 -3.60 -8.18
CA LYS A 31 12.24 -4.74 -8.07
C LYS A 31 11.58 -6.09 -8.37
N LYS A 32 10.34 -6.28 -7.94
CA LYS A 32 9.58 -7.52 -8.23
C LYS A 32 9.17 -7.58 -9.69
N LEU A 33 8.74 -6.46 -10.28
CA LEU A 33 8.38 -6.39 -11.70
C LEU A 33 9.57 -6.68 -12.62
N ASP A 34 10.78 -6.19 -12.28
CA ASP A 34 12.02 -6.46 -13.03
C ASP A 34 12.32 -7.97 -13.16
N ASN A 35 11.81 -8.80 -12.25
CA ASN A 35 11.97 -10.25 -12.25
C ASN A 35 10.68 -11.01 -12.59
N SER A 36 9.64 -10.31 -13.04
CA SER A 36 8.32 -10.88 -13.33
C SER A 36 8.01 -10.86 -14.83
N VAL A 37 6.98 -11.59 -15.23
CA VAL A 37 6.44 -11.53 -16.59
C VAL A 37 5.48 -10.34 -16.80
N TRP A 38 5.04 -9.71 -15.71
CA TRP A 38 4.11 -8.59 -15.74
C TRP A 38 4.85 -7.29 -16.05
N GLN A 39 4.29 -6.49 -16.95
CA GLN A 39 4.74 -5.13 -17.20
C GLN A 39 3.87 -4.18 -16.40
N GLY A 40 4.49 -3.31 -15.59
CA GLY A 40 3.77 -2.33 -14.77
C GLY A 40 3.93 -0.91 -15.28
N ASP A 41 2.83 -0.18 -15.30
CA ASP A 41 2.76 1.22 -15.68
C ASP A 41 2.05 2.03 -14.58
N TYR A 42 2.67 3.14 -14.16
CA TYR A 42 2.18 3.96 -13.06
C TYR A 42 1.35 5.12 -13.60
N GLN A 43 0.09 5.19 -13.19
CA GLN A 43 -0.88 6.17 -13.64
C GLN A 43 -1.30 7.07 -12.47
N GLU A 44 -1.32 8.38 -12.72
CA GLU A 44 -1.93 9.35 -11.83
C GLU A 44 -3.44 9.41 -12.09
N VAL A 45 -4.22 9.30 -11.03
CA VAL A 45 -5.69 9.34 -11.09
C VAL A 45 -6.14 10.68 -10.55
N GLU A 46 -6.68 11.56 -11.40
CA GLU A 46 -7.10 12.90 -10.97
C GLU A 46 -8.54 12.95 -10.45
N THR A 47 -9.40 12.01 -10.89
CA THR A 47 -10.84 11.99 -10.56
C THR A 47 -11.28 10.63 -10.03
N PRO A 48 -12.15 10.55 -9.00
CA PRO A 48 -12.77 11.67 -8.27
C PRO A 48 -11.88 12.31 -7.19
N ILE A 49 -10.77 11.67 -6.82
CA ILE A 49 -9.80 12.16 -5.82
C ILE A 49 -8.40 11.82 -6.35
N PRO A 50 -7.40 12.72 -6.21
CA PRO A 50 -6.02 12.45 -6.57
C PRO A 50 -5.49 11.14 -5.96
N GLY A 51 -4.97 10.27 -6.81
CA GLY A 51 -4.46 8.96 -6.42
C GLY A 51 -3.42 8.41 -7.38
N TYR A 52 -2.81 7.28 -7.01
CA TYR A 52 -1.86 6.57 -7.85
C TYR A 52 -2.36 5.15 -8.10
N ARG A 53 -2.31 4.73 -9.36
CA ARG A 53 -2.71 3.38 -9.80
C ARG A 53 -1.56 2.71 -10.52
N LEU A 54 -1.35 1.43 -10.25
CA LEU A 54 -0.44 0.56 -10.98
C LEU A 54 -1.26 -0.32 -11.93
N ASP A 55 -1.05 -0.15 -13.22
CA ASP A 55 -1.64 -1.01 -14.24
C ASP A 55 -0.62 -2.08 -14.67
N LEU A 56 -0.95 -3.33 -14.40
CA LEU A 56 -0.16 -4.50 -14.76
C LEU A 56 -0.73 -5.17 -16.00
N GLU A 57 0.12 -5.44 -16.98
CA GLU A 57 -0.25 -6.12 -18.21
C GLU A 57 0.65 -7.32 -18.49
N TYR A 58 0.02 -8.44 -18.83
CA TYR A 58 0.71 -9.62 -19.35
C TYR A 58 -0.18 -10.35 -20.36
N LYS A 59 0.26 -10.40 -21.62
CA LYS A 59 -0.50 -10.96 -22.75
C LYS A 59 -1.89 -10.33 -22.88
N ASN A 60 -2.94 -11.06 -22.55
CA ASN A 60 -4.34 -10.63 -22.61
C ASN A 60 -4.94 -10.32 -21.23
N GLN A 61 -4.12 -10.34 -20.18
CA GLN A 61 -4.54 -10.02 -18.82
C GLN A 61 -4.11 -8.62 -18.45
N LYS A 62 -5.02 -7.88 -17.82
CA LYS A 62 -4.76 -6.55 -17.26
C LYS A 62 -5.30 -6.52 -15.83
N VAL A 63 -4.47 -6.05 -14.90
CA VAL A 63 -4.81 -5.91 -13.49
C VAL A 63 -4.47 -4.50 -13.06
N SER A 64 -5.45 -3.78 -12.53
CA SER A 64 -5.25 -2.42 -12.01
C SER A 64 -5.29 -2.46 -10.49
N ILE A 65 -4.27 -1.87 -9.87
CA ILE A 65 -4.08 -1.89 -8.42
C ILE A 65 -3.97 -0.45 -7.90
N ASP A 66 -4.73 -0.12 -6.87
CA ASP A 66 -4.63 1.17 -6.18
C ASP A 66 -3.43 1.13 -5.22
N ILE A 67 -2.48 2.04 -5.41
CA ILE A 67 -1.25 2.07 -4.61
C ILE A 67 -1.53 2.55 -3.18
N TRP A 68 -2.54 3.39 -2.98
CA TRP A 68 -2.92 3.83 -1.64
C TRP A 68 -3.49 2.70 -0.80
N GLU A 69 -4.26 1.79 -1.41
CA GLU A 69 -4.77 0.59 -0.73
C GLU A 69 -3.63 -0.25 -0.17
N LEU A 70 -2.54 -0.41 -0.93
CA LEU A 70 -1.35 -1.12 -0.48
C LEU A 70 -0.62 -0.35 0.63
N CYS A 71 -0.51 0.98 0.52
CA CYS A 71 0.07 1.80 1.59
C CYS A 71 -0.73 1.67 2.90
N TYR A 72 -2.06 1.59 2.82
CA TYR A 72 -2.92 1.38 3.99
C TYR A 72 -2.70 0.00 4.61
N GLN A 73 -2.52 -1.06 3.81
CA GLN A 73 -2.17 -2.39 4.32
C GLN A 73 -0.80 -2.40 5.02
N VAL A 74 0.14 -1.55 4.60
CA VAL A 74 1.40 -1.36 5.31
C VAL A 74 1.18 -0.57 6.60
N CYS A 75 0.55 0.60 6.56
CA CYS A 75 0.48 1.51 7.72
C CYS A 75 -0.49 1.06 8.82
N PHE A 76 -1.51 0.25 8.50
CA PHE A 76 -2.57 -0.10 9.45
C PHE A 76 -2.61 -1.60 9.74
N SER A 77 -2.88 -1.97 10.99
CA SER A 77 -2.84 -3.36 11.46
C SER A 77 -4.08 -4.16 11.08
N ASN A 78 -5.23 -3.49 10.96
CA ASN A 78 -6.55 -4.09 10.78
C ASN A 78 -7.18 -3.73 9.42
N TYR A 79 -6.39 -3.19 8.49
CA TYR A 79 -6.89 -2.81 7.17
C TYR A 79 -6.85 -4.01 6.22
N HIS A 80 -8.02 -4.39 5.71
CA HIS A 80 -8.17 -5.40 4.68
C HIS A 80 -8.95 -4.81 3.51
N SER A 81 -8.47 -5.00 2.28
CA SER A 81 -9.17 -4.58 1.06
C SER A 81 -10.36 -5.51 0.77
N THR A 82 -11.42 -5.43 1.56
CA THR A 82 -12.70 -6.12 1.30
C THR A 82 -13.67 -5.15 0.63
N HIS A 83 -14.12 -5.48 -0.58
CA HIS A 83 -14.73 -4.53 -1.53
C HIS A 83 -15.95 -3.74 -1.00
N THR A 84 -15.84 -2.40 -0.95
CA THR A 84 -16.74 -1.39 -1.55
C THR A 84 -16.15 0.01 -1.27
N ALA A 85 -16.05 0.87 -2.28
CA ALA A 85 -15.40 2.18 -2.19
C ALA A 85 -16.07 3.15 -1.18
N GLU A 86 -17.32 2.87 -0.80
CA GLU A 86 -18.14 3.72 0.06
C GLU A 86 -18.03 3.38 1.55
N GLN A 87 -17.38 2.27 1.90
CA GLN A 87 -17.23 1.87 3.29
C GLN A 87 -16.03 2.58 3.93
N THR A 88 -16.31 3.20 5.07
CA THR A 88 -15.31 3.78 5.96
C THR A 88 -15.00 2.76 7.03
N VAL A 89 -13.72 2.41 7.20
CA VAL A 89 -13.30 1.43 8.22
C VAL A 89 -12.43 2.13 9.24
N GLU A 90 -12.73 1.88 10.51
CA GLU A 90 -11.92 2.37 11.60
C GLU A 90 -10.61 1.59 11.63
N VAL A 91 -9.51 2.30 11.39
CA VAL A 91 -8.19 1.68 11.29
C VAL A 91 -7.32 2.04 12.49
N GLU A 92 -6.48 1.09 12.87
CA GLU A 92 -5.45 1.25 13.88
C GLU A 92 -4.08 1.30 13.21
N VAL A 93 -3.28 2.33 13.54
CA VAL A 93 -1.91 2.43 13.06
C VAL A 93 -1.09 1.28 13.65
N ASP A 94 -0.30 0.66 12.80
CA ASP A 94 0.66 -0.34 13.25
C ASP A 94 1.82 0.34 13.97
N THR A 95 1.74 0.37 15.30
CA THR A 95 2.76 0.99 16.15
C THR A 95 4.09 0.25 16.11
N SER A 96 4.15 -0.98 15.59
CA SER A 96 5.42 -1.69 15.38
C SER A 96 6.30 -1.05 14.30
N LEU A 97 5.70 -0.21 13.45
CA LEU A 97 6.40 0.61 12.45
C LEU A 97 7.04 1.86 13.05
N LEU A 98 6.88 2.07 14.35
CA LEU A 98 7.51 3.16 15.09
C LEU A 98 8.48 2.57 16.12
N ASN A 99 9.60 3.24 16.33
CA ASN A 99 10.54 2.89 17.39
C ASN A 99 10.09 3.49 18.74
N ASP A 100 10.83 3.19 19.81
CA ASP A 100 10.53 3.67 21.16
C ASP A 100 10.53 5.21 21.30
N GLU A 101 11.11 5.93 20.34
CA GLU A 101 11.14 7.40 20.28
C GLU A 101 9.93 7.97 19.49
N GLY A 102 9.10 7.13 18.90
CA GLY A 102 8.00 7.53 18.03
C GLY A 102 8.42 7.90 16.60
N ASN A 103 9.67 7.61 16.22
CA ASN A 103 10.18 7.79 14.86
C ASN A 103 9.91 6.52 14.02
N VAL A 104 9.95 6.66 12.70
CA VAL A 104 9.73 5.54 11.77
C VAL A 104 10.81 4.47 11.95
N ASN A 105 10.38 3.24 12.23
CA ASN A 105 11.23 2.05 12.16
C ASN A 105 11.37 1.61 10.70
N TRP A 106 12.45 2.04 10.05
CA TRP A 106 12.70 1.80 8.64
C TRP A 106 12.84 0.32 8.28
N GLU A 107 13.35 -0.50 9.19
CA GLU A 107 13.55 -1.94 8.95
C GLU A 107 12.18 -2.65 8.88
N HIS A 108 11.37 -2.51 9.93
CA HIS A 108 10.02 -3.10 9.94
C HIS A 108 9.12 -2.55 8.83
N LEU A 109 9.25 -1.26 8.50
CA LEU A 109 8.50 -0.67 7.39
C LEU A 109 8.88 -1.31 6.05
N ASP A 110 10.18 -1.51 5.80
CA ASP A 110 10.67 -2.14 4.57
C ASP A 110 10.22 -3.60 4.48
N GLU A 111 10.35 -4.36 5.56
CA GLU A 111 9.89 -5.76 5.64
C GLU A 111 8.38 -5.89 5.39
N LYS A 112 7.59 -5.02 6.02
CA LYS A 112 6.13 -5.03 5.85
C LYS A 112 5.74 -4.62 4.44
N ALA A 113 6.38 -3.59 3.87
CA ALA A 113 6.16 -3.19 2.49
C ALA A 113 6.50 -4.33 1.51
N LEU A 114 7.63 -5.01 1.70
CA LEU A 114 8.01 -6.17 0.88
C LEU A 114 6.95 -7.26 0.94
N LYS A 115 6.49 -7.62 2.15
CA LYS A 115 5.46 -8.65 2.34
C LYS A 115 4.13 -8.29 1.68
N VAL A 116 3.71 -7.02 1.74
CA VAL A 116 2.50 -6.54 1.04
C VAL A 116 2.67 -6.68 -0.47
N VAL A 117 3.82 -6.31 -1.02
CA VAL A 117 4.10 -6.46 -2.46
C VAL A 117 4.16 -7.93 -2.86
N GLU A 118 4.73 -8.81 -2.04
CA GLU A 118 4.76 -10.25 -2.30
C GLU A 118 3.35 -10.86 -2.33
N ASN A 119 2.49 -10.50 -1.38
CA ASN A 119 1.10 -10.91 -1.37
C ASN A 119 0.37 -10.38 -2.62
N MET A 120 0.57 -9.10 -2.95
CA MET A 120 0.00 -8.48 -4.16
C MET A 120 0.39 -9.24 -5.43
N MET A 121 1.67 -9.62 -5.57
CA MET A 121 2.15 -10.40 -6.72
C MET A 121 1.59 -11.83 -6.73
N ALA A 122 1.41 -12.44 -5.55
CA ALA A 122 0.85 -13.78 -5.41
C ALA A 122 -0.65 -13.85 -5.74
N ASP A 123 -1.37 -12.75 -5.52
CA ASP A 123 -2.79 -12.59 -5.86
C ASP A 123 -3.02 -12.34 -7.37
N LEU A 124 -1.97 -12.09 -8.15
CA LEU A 124 -2.08 -11.95 -9.59
C LEU A 124 -2.53 -13.28 -10.23
N PRO A 125 -3.31 -13.23 -11.32
CA PRO A 125 -3.75 -14.45 -11.99
C PRO A 125 -2.53 -15.30 -12.40
N THR A 126 -2.60 -16.60 -12.13
CA THR A 126 -1.51 -17.52 -12.44
C THR A 126 -1.28 -17.55 -13.96
N VAL A 127 -0.04 -17.26 -14.35
CA VAL A 127 0.43 -17.13 -15.74
C VAL A 127 0.93 -18.43 -16.34
#